data_AF-A0A0G4IMC3-F1
#
_entry.id   AF-A0A0G4IMC3-F1
#
_cell.length_a   1.000
_cell.length_b   1.000
_cell.length_c   1.000
_cell.angle_alpha   90.00
_cell.angle_beta   90.00
_cell.angle_gamma   90.00
#
_symmetry.space_group_name_H-M   'P 1'
#
loop_
_entity.id
_entity.type
_entity.pdbx_description
1 polymer ?
#
loop_
_entity_poly.entity_id
_entity_poly.type
_entity_poly.pdbx_seq_one_letter_code
_entity_poly.pdbx_strand_id
1 'polypeptide(L)'
;MALLARRRACLLPRWPRRLAASTSATPDDAGPGDGGGGADDDDEIPRLRSGSVSTTKEARAAQQAVAIANGSLPHFDSFALVRTLRDAGFTEQQAVAVLQALHQTTQEAHRVSSATLASRVDFASLRSELNEIVFNASLKNDLRIRHQKDTTNAELGTIRNTLESMRHNQKTDDIKISSEIHMLLKTHQSEISQEISRLERKIDTNKARLETEHELVQNRIIRTTLGVAALILGALRVFWT
;
A
#
# COMPACT_ATOMS: atom_id res chain seq x y z
N MET A 1 -7.56 -38.82 -46.16
CA MET A 1 -7.93 -39.69 -45.02
C MET A 1 -6.96 -39.40 -43.89
N ALA A 2 -7.20 -38.33 -43.11
CA ALA A 2 -7.89 -38.39 -41.81
C ALA A 2 -6.95 -38.89 -40.70
N LEU A 3 -6.86 -38.35 -39.48
CA LEU A 3 -7.42 -37.20 -38.77
C LEU A 3 -6.53 -37.08 -37.51
N LEU A 4 -6.31 -35.84 -37.05
CA LEU A 4 -6.11 -35.42 -35.65
C LEU A 4 -5.57 -36.41 -34.59
N ALA A 5 -4.47 -36.01 -33.94
CA ALA A 5 -4.37 -36.05 -32.49
C ALA A 5 -3.43 -34.96 -31.95
N ARG A 6 -4.02 -33.80 -31.66
CA ARG A 6 -3.49 -32.78 -30.76
C ARG A 6 -3.61 -33.27 -29.31
N ARG A 7 -2.59 -32.97 -28.47
CA ARG A 7 -2.67 -32.38 -27.10
C ARG A 7 -1.31 -32.59 -26.42
N ARG A 8 -0.42 -31.59 -26.35
CA ARG A 8 -0.34 -30.53 -25.32
C ARG A 8 -0.58 -31.07 -23.90
N ALA A 9 0.51 -31.29 -23.17
CA ALA A 9 0.51 -31.40 -21.71
C ALA A 9 1.69 -30.58 -21.12
N CYS A 10 1.32 -29.45 -20.53
CA CYS A 10 1.85 -28.86 -19.30
C CYS A 10 3.35 -28.59 -19.16
N LEU A 11 3.74 -27.40 -19.63
CA LEU A 11 4.82 -26.61 -19.02
C LEU A 11 4.40 -26.20 -17.60
N LEU A 12 5.07 -26.73 -16.58
CA LEU A 12 4.99 -26.25 -15.19
C LEU A 12 5.86 -25.00 -15.01
N PRO A 13 5.38 -23.92 -14.40
CA PRO A 13 6.26 -22.87 -13.87
C PRO A 13 6.82 -23.30 -12.51
N ARG A 14 8.15 -23.44 -12.49
CA ARG A 14 9.00 -23.70 -11.33
C ARG A 14 9.07 -22.44 -10.45
N TRP A 15 8.30 -22.41 -9.37
CA TRP A 15 8.43 -21.43 -8.29
C TRP A 15 9.54 -21.85 -7.31
N PRO A 16 10.37 -20.92 -6.78
CA PRO A 16 11.32 -21.25 -5.74
C PRO A 16 10.67 -21.28 -4.36
N ARG A 17 10.81 -22.42 -3.67
CA ARG A 17 10.66 -22.58 -2.22
C ARG A 17 11.59 -21.63 -1.48
N ARG A 18 11.07 -20.86 -0.52
CA ARG A 18 11.86 -20.35 0.61
C ARG A 18 10.99 -20.24 1.87
N LEU A 19 11.14 -21.28 2.71
CA LEU A 19 11.22 -21.31 4.17
C LEU A 19 10.18 -20.51 5.00
N ALA A 20 9.28 -21.28 5.62
CA ALA A 20 8.67 -21.08 6.93
C ALA A 20 8.85 -22.44 7.66
N ALA A 21 8.99 -22.63 8.97
CA ALA A 21 8.92 -21.81 10.18
C ALA A 21 9.43 -22.71 11.36
N SER A 22 9.87 -22.09 12.46
CA SER A 22 9.48 -22.42 13.85
C SER A 22 10.25 -21.45 14.77
N THR A 23 9.68 -20.58 15.62
CA THR A 23 8.64 -20.65 16.66
C THR A 23 8.88 -21.68 17.74
N SER A 24 9.52 -21.24 18.82
CA SER A 24 9.28 -21.71 20.19
C SER A 24 9.16 -20.49 21.10
N ALA A 25 7.99 -20.33 21.70
CA ALA A 25 7.66 -19.33 22.71
C ALA A 25 7.29 -20.08 23.99
N THR A 26 7.68 -19.55 25.15
CA THR A 26 6.94 -19.46 26.43
C THR A 26 7.83 -18.86 27.55
N PRO A 27 7.27 -18.29 28.63
CA PRO A 27 7.56 -16.92 29.06
C PRO A 27 8.03 -16.82 30.53
N ASP A 28 7.95 -15.58 31.06
CA ASP A 28 8.04 -15.12 32.46
C ASP A 28 9.44 -14.67 32.90
N ASP A 29 9.65 -13.56 33.60
CA ASP A 29 8.94 -12.30 33.85
C ASP A 29 9.95 -11.39 34.59
N ALA A 30 9.71 -10.08 34.60
CA ALA A 30 10.33 -9.06 35.45
C ALA A 30 11.78 -8.58 35.16
N GLY A 31 11.87 -7.52 34.37
CA GLY A 31 13.00 -6.56 34.37
C GLY A 31 12.65 -5.32 33.53
N PRO A 32 12.78 -4.09 34.05
CA PRO A 32 12.12 -2.91 33.50
C PRO A 32 12.84 -2.40 32.24
N GLY A 33 12.12 -2.36 31.12
CA GLY A 33 12.49 -1.55 29.95
C GLY A 33 11.53 -0.36 29.85
N ASP A 34 12.02 0.81 29.46
CA ASP A 34 12.00 1.13 28.04
C ASP A 34 12.85 2.36 27.74
N GLY A 35 13.62 2.25 26.67
CA GLY A 35 14.39 3.34 26.08
C GLY A 35 13.93 3.50 24.64
N GLY A 36 13.41 4.69 24.33
CA GLY A 36 13.38 5.23 22.98
C GLY A 36 12.12 4.96 22.16
N GLY A 37 11.35 6.01 21.89
CA GLY A 37 10.35 5.98 20.82
C GLY A 37 9.20 6.95 20.99
N GLY A 38 9.46 8.25 20.92
CA GLY A 38 8.45 9.29 20.94
C GLY A 38 9.10 10.63 20.68
N ALA A 39 9.65 10.79 19.48
CA ALA A 39 10.06 12.07 18.95
C ALA A 39 8.80 12.93 18.79
N ASP A 40 8.53 13.73 19.81
CA ASP A 40 7.77 14.97 19.67
C ASP A 40 8.67 15.92 18.86
N ASP A 41 8.63 15.77 17.53
CA ASP A 41 9.14 16.76 16.59
C ASP A 41 8.20 17.97 16.65
N ASP A 42 8.44 18.82 17.66
CA ASP A 42 8.18 20.24 17.55
C ASP A 42 8.76 20.71 16.20
N ASP A 43 7.93 21.33 15.36
CA ASP A 43 8.33 22.02 14.14
C ASP A 43 9.26 23.22 14.48
N GLU A 44 10.47 22.90 14.93
CA GLU A 44 11.62 23.79 14.99
C GLU A 44 12.09 23.97 13.55
N ILE A 45 11.39 24.87 12.84
CA ILE A 45 11.88 25.46 11.59
C ILE A 45 13.36 25.75 11.78
N PRO A 46 14.24 25.36 10.84
CA PRO A 46 15.65 25.69 10.93
C PRO A 46 15.75 27.21 11.03
N ARG A 47 16.00 27.71 12.24
CA ARG A 47 16.51 29.04 12.46
C ARG A 47 17.85 29.03 11.77
N LEU A 48 17.82 29.39 10.49
CA LEU A 48 18.99 29.79 9.74
C LEU A 48 19.71 30.76 10.66
N ARG A 49 20.80 30.25 11.23
CA ARG A 49 21.84 31.00 11.90
C ARG A 49 22.30 32.01 10.87
N SER A 50 21.60 33.14 10.85
CA SER A 50 21.94 34.32 10.10
C SER A 50 23.29 34.72 10.67
N GLY A 51 24.35 34.31 9.97
CA GLY A 51 25.67 34.88 10.12
C GLY A 51 25.57 36.35 9.72
N SER A 52 25.05 37.16 10.63
CA SER A 52 25.05 38.61 10.61
C SER A 52 26.50 39.08 10.80
N VAL A 53 27.31 38.88 9.76
CA VAL A 53 28.64 39.49 9.63
C VAL A 53 28.74 40.12 8.24
N SER A 54 27.81 41.02 7.91
CA SER A 54 27.96 42.01 6.84
C SER A 54 27.36 43.37 7.19
N THR A 55 26.70 43.49 8.35
CA THR A 55 25.91 44.67 8.73
C THR A 55 26.73 45.94 8.85
N THR A 56 28.04 45.90 9.03
CA THR A 56 28.82 47.14 9.15
C THR A 56 29.04 47.86 7.82
N LYS A 57 29.08 47.15 6.69
CA LYS A 57 29.26 47.77 5.37
C LYS A 57 27.91 48.09 4.72
N GLU A 58 26.94 47.18 4.86
CA GLU A 58 25.57 47.38 4.39
C GLU A 58 24.82 48.43 5.23
N ALA A 59 24.98 48.47 6.56
CA ALA A 59 24.39 49.53 7.37
C ALA A 59 25.08 50.88 7.15
N ARG A 60 26.39 50.94 6.83
CA ARG A 60 27.07 52.20 6.49
C ARG A 60 26.66 52.72 5.11
N ALA A 61 26.44 51.82 4.15
CA ALA A 61 25.86 52.16 2.85
C ALA A 61 24.39 52.59 2.96
N ALA A 62 23.60 51.92 3.80
CA ALA A 62 22.21 52.32 4.09
C ALA A 62 22.15 53.66 4.84
N GLN A 63 23.04 53.90 5.81
CA GLN A 63 23.17 55.18 6.52
C GLN A 63 23.64 56.31 5.60
N GLN A 64 24.56 56.04 4.65
CA GLN A 64 24.94 57.01 3.62
C GLN A 64 23.79 57.28 2.63
N ALA A 65 23.02 56.26 2.24
CA ALA A 65 21.85 56.44 1.39
C ALA A 65 20.75 57.27 2.08
N VAL A 66 20.52 57.05 3.38
CA VAL A 66 19.58 57.85 4.20
C VAL A 66 20.09 59.29 4.40
N ALA A 67 21.40 59.50 4.52
CA ALA A 67 21.99 60.84 4.60
C ALA A 67 21.84 61.64 3.29
N ILE A 68 21.86 60.96 2.12
CA ILE A 68 21.59 61.58 0.81
C ILE A 68 20.09 61.92 0.65
N ALA A 69 19.19 61.11 1.22
CA ALA A 69 17.74 61.37 1.19
C ALA A 69 17.32 62.61 2.02
N ASN A 70 18.09 62.99 3.05
CA ASN A 70 17.86 64.19 3.88
C ASN A 70 18.30 65.52 3.23
N GLY A 71 18.41 65.56 1.90
CA GLY A 71 18.38 66.82 1.12
C GLY A 71 19.66 67.65 1.08
N SER A 72 20.75 67.23 1.73
CA SER A 72 22.05 67.90 1.60
C SER A 72 22.99 67.09 0.71
N LEU A 73 22.73 67.06 -0.59
CA LEU A 73 23.77 66.65 -1.53
C LEU A 73 24.91 67.68 -1.42
N PRO A 74 26.17 67.24 -1.20
CA PRO A 74 27.30 68.16 -1.19
C PRO A 74 27.39 68.86 -2.55
N HIS A 75 27.11 70.17 -2.56
CA HIS A 75 27.20 71.00 -3.76
C HIS A 75 28.67 71.11 -4.16
N PHE A 76 29.00 70.66 -5.36
CA PHE A 76 30.36 70.74 -5.88
C PHE A 76 30.61 72.15 -6.40
N ASP A 77 31.44 72.92 -5.68
CA ASP A 77 31.83 74.26 -6.09
C ASP A 77 33.05 74.20 -7.03
N SER A 78 32.78 74.37 -8.32
CA SER A 78 33.79 74.44 -9.39
C SER A 78 34.80 75.56 -9.17
N PHE A 79 34.40 76.70 -8.58
CA PHE A 79 35.29 77.85 -8.37
C PHE A 79 36.22 77.64 -7.18
N ALA A 80 35.75 76.99 -6.12
CA ALA A 80 36.59 76.59 -4.99
C ALA A 80 37.71 75.64 -5.44
N LEU A 81 37.40 74.67 -6.31
CA LEU A 81 38.41 73.75 -6.83
C LEU A 81 39.49 74.47 -7.66
N VAL A 82 39.08 75.34 -8.59
CA VAL A 82 40.02 76.11 -9.42
C VAL A 82 40.90 77.01 -8.54
N ARG A 83 40.35 77.60 -7.48
CA ARG A 83 41.11 78.39 -6.51
C ARG A 83 42.17 77.52 -5.79
N THR A 84 41.80 76.33 -5.33
CA THR A 84 42.77 75.43 -4.68
C THR A 84 43.87 74.93 -5.62
N LEU A 85 43.55 74.68 -6.90
CA LEU A 85 44.52 74.30 -7.92
C LEU A 85 45.48 75.44 -8.25
N ARG A 86 44.98 76.68 -8.29
CA ARG A 86 45.80 77.88 -8.44
C ARG A 86 46.76 78.07 -7.26
N ASP A 87 46.27 77.86 -6.04
CA ASP A 87 47.08 77.95 -4.82
C ASP A 87 48.15 76.84 -4.76
N ALA A 88 47.93 75.72 -5.47
CA ALA A 88 48.89 74.62 -5.65
C ALA A 88 49.91 74.85 -6.81
N GLY A 89 49.87 76.01 -7.48
CA GLY A 89 50.86 76.41 -8.49
C GLY A 89 50.48 76.12 -9.94
N PHE A 90 49.23 75.71 -10.22
CA PHE A 90 48.75 75.54 -11.60
C PHE A 90 48.37 76.87 -12.24
N THR A 91 48.60 77.02 -13.54
CA THR A 91 48.08 78.17 -14.29
C THR A 91 46.56 78.06 -14.42
N GLU A 92 45.86 79.18 -14.55
CA GLU A 92 44.38 79.20 -14.61
C GLU A 92 43.83 78.32 -15.74
N GLN A 93 44.51 78.30 -16.89
CA GLN A 93 44.15 77.44 -18.02
C GLN A 93 44.34 75.94 -17.71
N GLN A 94 45.39 75.57 -16.96
CA GLN A 94 45.63 74.19 -16.56
C GLN A 94 44.63 73.73 -15.48
N ALA A 95 44.30 74.59 -14.52
CA ALA A 95 43.31 74.30 -13.50
C ALA A 95 41.90 74.07 -14.09
N VAL A 96 41.52 74.89 -15.09
CA VAL A 96 40.27 74.71 -15.84
C VAL A 96 40.28 73.41 -16.66
N ALA A 97 41.40 73.07 -17.30
CA ALA A 97 41.52 71.81 -18.04
C ALA A 97 41.38 70.57 -17.14
N VAL A 98 41.95 70.61 -15.93
CA VAL A 98 41.81 69.54 -14.93
C VAL A 98 40.36 69.44 -14.43
N LEU A 99 39.71 70.57 -14.14
CA LEU A 99 38.29 70.59 -13.77
C LEU A 99 37.42 69.98 -14.89
N GLN A 100 37.71 70.29 -16.15
CA GLN A 100 36.96 69.76 -17.30
C GLN A 100 37.18 68.25 -17.47
N ALA A 101 38.40 67.75 -17.28
CA ALA A 101 38.69 66.32 -17.29
C ALA A 101 37.99 65.57 -16.14
N LEU A 102 37.94 66.18 -14.93
CA LEU A 102 37.20 65.64 -13.79
C LEU A 102 35.69 65.62 -14.05
N HIS A 103 35.15 66.68 -14.67
CA HIS A 103 33.75 66.76 -15.06
C HIS A 103 33.39 65.67 -16.08
N GLN A 104 34.22 65.48 -17.11
CA GLN A 104 34.04 64.42 -18.10
C GLN A 104 34.13 63.02 -17.47
N THR A 105 35.09 62.80 -16.57
CA THR A 105 35.26 61.51 -15.89
C THR A 105 34.09 61.20 -14.95
N THR A 106 33.58 62.19 -14.22
CA THR A 106 32.41 62.03 -13.34
C THR A 106 31.13 61.81 -14.14
N GLN A 107 30.97 62.50 -15.27
CA GLN A 107 29.86 62.26 -16.20
C GLN A 107 29.91 60.86 -16.80
N GLU A 108 31.10 60.38 -17.20
CA GLU A 108 31.28 59.03 -17.71
C GLU A 108 31.06 57.97 -16.61
N ALA A 109 31.58 58.19 -15.40
CA ALA A 109 31.32 57.32 -14.26
C ALA A 109 29.83 57.25 -13.90
N HIS A 110 29.11 58.38 -13.99
CA HIS A 110 27.66 58.41 -13.79
C HIS A 110 26.92 57.63 -14.90
N ARG A 111 27.34 57.79 -16.16
CA ARG A 111 26.77 57.07 -17.30
C ARG A 111 26.96 55.56 -17.16
N VAL A 112 28.17 55.10 -16.83
CA VAL A 112 28.50 53.68 -16.61
C VAL A 112 27.76 53.12 -15.38
N SER A 113 27.69 53.88 -14.28
CA SER A 113 26.94 53.49 -13.08
C SER A 113 25.44 53.35 -13.37
N SER A 114 24.87 54.30 -14.12
CA SER A 114 23.44 54.26 -14.50
C SER A 114 23.12 53.07 -15.39
N ALA A 115 23.98 52.75 -16.35
CA ALA A 115 23.84 51.56 -17.19
C ALA A 115 23.93 50.27 -16.37
N THR A 116 24.83 50.22 -15.39
CA THR A 116 24.98 49.07 -14.48
C THR A 116 23.78 48.93 -13.53
N LEU A 117 23.24 50.04 -13.03
CA LEU A 117 22.04 50.06 -12.18
C LEU A 117 20.79 49.60 -12.96
N ALA A 118 20.61 50.07 -14.19
CA ALA A 118 19.54 49.59 -15.07
C ALA A 118 19.63 48.06 -15.26
N SER A 119 20.82 47.56 -15.61
CA SER A 119 21.06 46.11 -15.73
C SER A 119 20.76 45.35 -14.43
N ARG A 120 21.11 45.89 -13.26
CA ARG A 120 20.81 45.27 -11.96
C ARG A 120 19.32 45.22 -11.66
N VAL A 121 18.57 46.25 -12.03
CA VAL A 121 17.11 46.26 -11.94
C VAL A 121 16.51 45.19 -12.84
N ASP A 122 17.02 45.05 -14.06
CA ASP A 122 16.60 43.98 -14.99
C ASP A 122 16.89 42.59 -14.41
N PHE A 123 18.08 42.38 -13.84
CA PHE A 123 18.43 41.13 -13.15
C PHE A 123 17.56 40.84 -11.92
N ALA A 124 17.13 41.88 -11.20
CA ALA A 124 16.21 41.72 -10.07
C ALA A 124 14.80 41.33 -10.55
N SER A 125 14.33 41.93 -11.64
CA SER A 125 13.05 41.55 -12.28
C SER A 125 13.07 40.10 -12.75
N LEU A 126 14.10 39.69 -13.50
CA LEU A 126 14.24 38.31 -13.98
C LEU A 126 14.29 37.30 -12.82
N ARG A 127 14.93 37.65 -11.70
CA ARG A 127 14.92 36.80 -10.50
C ARG A 127 13.54 36.69 -9.87
N SER A 128 12.78 37.79 -9.84
CA SER A 128 11.41 37.78 -9.35
C SER A 128 10.51 36.90 -10.23
N GLU A 129 10.58 37.07 -11.54
CA GLU A 129 9.84 36.27 -12.52
C GLU A 129 10.20 34.78 -12.44
N LEU A 130 11.50 34.45 -12.34
CA LEU A 130 11.93 33.07 -12.18
C LEU A 130 11.40 32.47 -10.86
N ASN A 131 11.45 33.23 -9.77
CA ASN A 131 10.93 32.77 -8.48
C ASN A 131 9.41 32.52 -8.55
N GLU A 132 8.67 33.37 -9.25
CA GLU A 132 7.24 33.18 -9.50
C GLU A 132 6.98 31.91 -10.32
N ILE A 133 7.75 31.67 -11.39
CA ILE A 133 7.63 30.46 -12.22
C ILE A 133 7.94 29.20 -11.40
N VAL A 134 9.02 29.22 -10.61
CA VAL A 134 9.42 28.09 -9.77
C VAL A 134 8.38 27.82 -8.69
N PHE A 135 7.85 28.87 -8.06
CA PHE A 135 6.77 28.74 -7.09
C PHE A 135 5.49 28.18 -7.74
N ASN A 136 5.10 28.69 -8.91
CA ASN A 136 3.94 28.19 -9.65
C ASN A 136 4.12 26.72 -10.07
N ALA A 137 5.33 26.34 -10.52
CA ALA A 137 5.66 24.97 -10.85
C ALA A 137 5.61 24.05 -9.62
N SER A 138 6.11 24.53 -8.47
CA SER A 138 6.02 23.82 -7.19
C SER A 138 4.57 23.60 -6.77
N LEU A 139 3.73 24.64 -6.81
CA LEU A 139 2.30 24.53 -6.51
C LEU A 139 1.56 23.58 -7.47
N LYS A 140 1.87 23.65 -8.77
CA LYS A 140 1.30 22.71 -9.76
C LYS A 140 1.73 21.28 -9.49
N ASN A 141 2.98 21.07 -9.08
CA ASN A 141 3.46 19.75 -8.72
C ASN A 141 2.78 19.23 -7.44
N ASP A 142 2.61 20.08 -6.42
CA ASP A 142 1.88 19.71 -5.20
C ASP A 142 0.42 19.35 -5.53
N LEU A 143 -0.25 20.17 -6.34
CA LEU A 143 -1.62 19.89 -6.80
C LEU A 143 -1.70 18.56 -7.57
N ARG A 144 -0.74 18.30 -8.47
CA ARG A 144 -0.65 17.03 -9.22
C ARG A 144 -0.44 15.85 -8.28
N ILE A 145 0.43 15.97 -7.28
CA ILE A 145 0.70 14.93 -6.29
C ILE A 145 -0.56 14.65 -5.45
N ARG A 146 -1.27 15.70 -5.00
CA ARG A 146 -2.54 15.55 -4.28
C ARG A 146 -3.58 14.84 -5.14
N HIS A 147 -3.77 15.28 -6.37
CA HIS A 147 -4.71 14.64 -7.29
C HIS A 147 -4.34 13.18 -7.55
N GLN A 148 -3.04 12.87 -7.73
CA GLN A 148 -2.57 11.50 -7.89
C GLN A 148 -2.88 10.66 -6.65
N LYS A 149 -2.61 11.20 -5.45
CA LYS A 149 -2.93 10.53 -4.17
C LYS A 149 -4.43 10.26 -4.05
N ASP A 150 -5.27 11.23 -4.37
CA ASP A 150 -6.73 11.09 -4.31
C ASP A 150 -7.24 10.02 -5.29
N THR A 151 -6.70 9.99 -6.52
CA THR A 151 -7.02 8.91 -7.48
C THR A 151 -6.62 7.54 -6.96
N THR A 152 -5.41 7.40 -6.41
CA THR A 152 -4.96 6.12 -5.84
C THR A 152 -5.78 5.71 -4.62
N ASN A 153 -6.20 6.66 -3.78
CA ASN A 153 -7.04 6.38 -2.62
C ASN A 153 -8.44 5.92 -3.04
N ALA A 154 -9.01 6.53 -4.08
CA ALA A 154 -10.28 6.09 -4.65
C ALA A 154 -10.17 4.65 -5.20
N GLU A 155 -9.10 4.35 -5.95
CA GLU A 155 -8.82 3.01 -6.46
C GLU A 155 -8.60 1.98 -5.33
N LEU A 156 -7.87 2.34 -4.29
CA LEU A 156 -7.71 1.47 -3.11
C LEU A 156 -9.05 1.26 -2.40
N GLY A 157 -9.92 2.26 -2.36
CA GLY A 157 -11.28 2.15 -1.85
C GLY A 157 -12.12 1.17 -2.65
N THR A 158 -12.10 1.25 -3.98
CA THR A 158 -12.84 0.32 -4.83
C THR A 158 -12.31 -1.11 -4.69
N ILE A 159 -10.99 -1.31 -4.67
CA ILE A 159 -10.36 -2.63 -4.47
C ILE A 159 -10.72 -3.20 -3.08
N ARG A 160 -10.73 -2.38 -2.04
CA ARG A 160 -11.14 -2.82 -0.70
C ARG A 160 -12.60 -3.28 -0.69
N ASN A 161 -13.49 -2.52 -1.31
CA ASN A 161 -14.91 -2.86 -1.41
C ASN A 161 -15.14 -4.16 -2.22
N THR A 162 -14.43 -4.34 -3.33
CA THR A 162 -14.54 -5.59 -4.12
C THR A 162 -13.99 -6.78 -3.36
N LEU A 163 -12.88 -6.64 -2.65
CA LEU A 163 -12.31 -7.69 -1.81
C LEU A 163 -13.25 -8.07 -0.66
N GLU A 164 -13.88 -7.09 -0.02
CA GLU A 164 -14.87 -7.34 1.04
C GLU A 164 -16.11 -8.06 0.50
N SER A 165 -16.61 -7.63 -0.67
CA SER A 165 -17.71 -8.30 -1.35
C SER A 165 -17.37 -9.74 -1.73
N MET A 166 -16.18 -9.99 -2.29
CA MET A 166 -15.70 -11.34 -2.59
C MET A 166 -15.60 -12.20 -1.33
N ARG A 167 -15.09 -11.65 -0.23
CA ARG A 167 -15.00 -12.36 1.05
C ARG A 167 -16.37 -12.70 1.62
N HIS A 168 -17.34 -11.80 1.48
CA HIS A 168 -18.72 -12.06 1.90
C HIS A 168 -19.37 -13.16 1.05
N ASN A 169 -19.17 -13.13 -0.26
CA ASN A 169 -19.65 -14.16 -1.17
C ASN A 169 -19.04 -15.52 -0.86
N GLN A 170 -17.72 -15.59 -0.64
CA GLN A 170 -17.03 -16.83 -0.25
C GLN A 170 -17.62 -17.42 1.04
N LYS A 171 -17.80 -16.61 2.09
CA LYS A 171 -18.43 -17.08 3.34
C LYS A 171 -19.85 -17.61 3.09
N THR A 172 -20.60 -16.92 2.23
CA THR A 172 -21.97 -17.33 1.88
C THR A 172 -21.97 -18.66 1.13
N ASP A 173 -21.05 -18.84 0.20
CA ASP A 173 -20.91 -20.07 -0.58
C ASP A 173 -20.41 -21.23 0.30
N ASP A 174 -19.48 -20.98 1.22
CA ASP A 174 -19.04 -21.98 2.20
C ASP A 174 -20.20 -22.47 3.07
N ILE A 175 -21.07 -21.56 3.53
CA ILE A 175 -22.27 -21.91 4.30
C ILE A 175 -23.22 -22.75 3.44
N LYS A 176 -23.47 -22.35 2.18
CA LYS A 176 -24.33 -23.12 1.26
C LYS A 176 -23.78 -24.52 1.03
N ILE A 177 -22.51 -24.65 0.68
CA ILE A 177 -21.85 -25.94 0.46
C ILE A 177 -21.92 -26.81 1.71
N SER A 178 -21.64 -26.23 2.89
CA SER A 178 -21.75 -26.96 4.16
C SER A 178 -23.18 -27.46 4.40
N SER A 179 -24.19 -26.63 4.12
CA SER A 179 -25.59 -27.01 4.25
C SER A 179 -26.02 -28.10 3.26
N GLU A 180 -25.54 -28.03 2.01
CA GLU A 180 -25.81 -29.04 0.98
C GLU A 180 -25.17 -30.37 1.34
N ILE A 181 -23.91 -30.37 1.78
CA ILE A 181 -23.21 -31.57 2.25
C ILE A 181 -23.97 -32.19 3.42
N HIS A 182 -24.41 -31.38 4.39
CA HIS A 182 -25.16 -31.88 5.54
C HIS A 182 -26.51 -32.50 5.12
N MET A 183 -27.22 -31.85 4.20
CA MET A 183 -28.48 -32.38 3.66
C MET A 183 -28.28 -33.69 2.90
N LEU A 184 -27.27 -33.77 2.02
CA LEU A 184 -26.93 -34.99 1.30
C LEU A 184 -26.55 -36.12 2.26
N LEU A 185 -25.74 -35.83 3.27
CA LEU A 185 -25.35 -36.80 4.28
C LEU A 185 -26.57 -37.33 5.03
N LYS A 186 -27.51 -36.45 5.41
CA LYS A 186 -28.75 -36.84 6.09
C LYS A 186 -29.65 -37.70 5.19
N THR A 187 -29.78 -37.36 3.91
CA THR A 187 -30.53 -38.15 2.93
C THR A 187 -29.93 -39.54 2.81
N HIS A 188 -28.62 -39.65 2.57
CA HIS A 188 -27.95 -40.95 2.48
C HIS A 188 -28.03 -41.75 3.78
N GLN A 189 -27.91 -41.11 4.94
CA GLN A 189 -28.12 -41.78 6.22
C GLN A 189 -29.53 -42.36 6.33
N SER A 190 -30.55 -41.63 5.86
CA SER A 190 -31.93 -42.12 5.85
C SER A 190 -32.14 -43.28 4.88
N GLU A 191 -31.55 -43.22 3.69
CA GLU A 191 -31.59 -44.29 2.69
C GLU A 191 -30.95 -45.58 3.23
N ILE A 192 -29.73 -45.47 3.77
CA ILE A 192 -29.03 -46.60 4.38
C ILE A 192 -29.84 -47.18 5.54
N SER A 193 -30.39 -46.33 6.41
CA SER A 193 -31.22 -46.80 7.52
C SER A 193 -32.47 -47.54 7.03
N GLN A 194 -33.11 -47.08 5.96
CA GLN A 194 -34.27 -47.77 5.37
C GLN A 194 -33.89 -49.10 4.74
N GLU A 195 -32.74 -49.18 4.06
CA GLU A 195 -32.22 -50.42 3.49
C GLU A 195 -31.88 -51.45 4.57
N ILE A 196 -31.24 -51.02 5.66
CA ILE A 196 -30.97 -51.87 6.83
C ILE A 196 -32.27 -52.46 7.37
N SER A 197 -33.26 -51.62 7.68
CA SER A 197 -34.55 -52.10 8.18
C SER A 197 -35.27 -53.01 7.18
N ARG A 198 -35.09 -52.80 5.88
CA ARG A 198 -35.65 -53.68 4.84
C ARG A 198 -34.94 -55.03 4.81
N LEU A 199 -33.62 -55.07 4.98
CA LEU A 199 -32.83 -56.29 5.05
C LEU A 199 -33.12 -57.09 6.31
N GLU A 200 -33.23 -56.43 7.47
CA GLU A 200 -33.63 -57.05 8.74
C GLU A 200 -34.97 -57.78 8.58
N ARG A 201 -36.00 -57.11 8.03
CA ARG A 201 -37.29 -57.75 7.76
C ARG A 201 -37.17 -58.96 6.84
N LYS A 202 -36.34 -58.89 5.79
CA LYS A 202 -36.10 -60.04 4.90
C LYS A 202 -35.44 -61.20 5.66
N ILE A 203 -34.47 -60.92 6.51
CA ILE A 203 -33.81 -61.93 7.36
C ILE A 203 -34.84 -62.58 8.28
N ASP A 204 -35.69 -61.80 8.95
CA ASP A 204 -36.74 -62.33 9.84
C ASP A 204 -37.74 -63.21 9.08
N THR A 205 -38.19 -62.79 7.89
CA THR A 205 -39.09 -63.61 7.07
C THR A 205 -38.44 -64.92 6.60
N ASN A 206 -37.16 -64.88 6.20
CA ASN A 206 -36.42 -66.07 5.81
C ASN A 206 -36.19 -66.99 7.01
N LYS A 207 -35.91 -66.43 8.19
CA LYS A 207 -35.75 -67.17 9.43
C LYS A 207 -37.05 -67.89 9.81
N ALA A 208 -38.18 -67.18 9.82
CA ALA A 208 -39.48 -67.78 10.08
C ALA A 208 -39.81 -68.89 9.06
N ARG A 209 -39.50 -68.67 7.79
CA ARG A 209 -39.67 -69.71 6.76
C ARG A 209 -38.80 -70.94 7.04
N LEU A 210 -37.52 -70.76 7.38
CA LEU A 210 -36.63 -71.86 7.73
C LEU A 210 -37.11 -72.61 8.98
N GLU A 211 -37.64 -71.91 9.98
CA GLU A 211 -38.26 -72.54 11.15
C GLU A 211 -39.47 -73.40 10.77
N THR A 212 -40.36 -72.90 9.89
CA THR A 212 -41.49 -73.71 9.40
C THR A 212 -41.05 -74.92 8.56
N GLU A 213 -40.01 -74.76 7.71
CA GLU A 213 -39.45 -75.86 6.93
C GLU A 213 -38.81 -76.91 7.85
N HIS A 214 -38.12 -76.46 8.92
CA HIS A 214 -37.57 -77.34 9.93
C HIS A 214 -38.65 -78.15 10.66
N GLU A 215 -39.74 -77.50 11.11
CA GLU A 215 -40.87 -78.18 11.74
C GLU A 215 -41.55 -79.18 10.80
N LEU A 216 -41.69 -78.83 9.52
CA LEU A 216 -42.26 -79.71 8.50
C LEU A 216 -41.38 -80.95 8.26
N VAL A 217 -40.06 -80.77 8.17
CA VAL A 217 -39.10 -81.88 8.04
C VAL A 217 -39.12 -82.76 9.28
N GLN A 218 -39.13 -82.19 10.48
CA GLN A 218 -39.21 -82.93 11.74
C GLN A 218 -40.49 -83.76 11.80
N ASN A 219 -41.65 -83.18 11.48
CA ASN A 219 -42.93 -83.89 11.44
C ASN A 219 -42.95 -84.98 10.37
N ARG A 220 -42.34 -84.74 9.20
CA ARG A 220 -42.22 -85.75 8.15
C ARG A 220 -41.37 -86.93 8.62
N ILE A 221 -40.24 -86.68 9.27
CA ILE A 221 -39.37 -87.74 9.81
C ILE A 221 -40.14 -88.56 10.84
N ILE A 222 -40.76 -87.93 11.83
CA ILE A 222 -41.56 -88.61 12.87
C ILE A 222 -42.68 -89.45 12.24
N ARG A 223 -43.39 -88.92 11.24
CA ARG A 223 -44.45 -89.66 10.53
C ARG A 223 -43.91 -90.89 9.80
N THR A 224 -42.77 -90.76 9.11
CA THR A 224 -42.15 -91.88 8.39
C THR A 224 -41.62 -92.96 9.35
N THR A 225 -40.99 -92.59 10.46
CA THR A 225 -40.46 -93.55 11.43
C THR A 225 -41.59 -94.28 12.16
N LEU A 226 -42.64 -93.57 12.60
CA LEU A 226 -43.84 -94.18 13.18
C LEU A 226 -44.55 -95.11 12.17
N GLY A 227 -44.65 -94.71 10.90
CA GLY A 227 -45.24 -95.54 9.84
C GLY A 227 -44.46 -96.83 9.61
N VAL A 228 -43.13 -96.76 9.53
CA VAL A 228 -42.26 -97.95 9.40
C VAL A 228 -42.37 -98.84 10.65
N ALA A 229 -42.33 -98.25 11.86
CA ALA A 229 -42.51 -99.01 13.10
C ALA A 229 -43.86 -99.74 13.16
N ALA A 230 -44.95 -99.07 12.72
CA ALA A 230 -46.28 -99.68 12.66
C ALA A 230 -46.35 -100.84 11.65
N LEU A 231 -45.68 -100.75 10.50
CA LEU A 231 -45.59 -101.85 9.53
C LEU A 231 -44.86 -103.06 10.11
N ILE A 232 -43.74 -102.84 10.82
CA ILE A 232 -42.98 -103.91 11.48
C ILE A 232 -43.84 -104.60 12.54
N LEU A 233 -44.53 -103.83 13.40
CA LEU A 233 -45.42 -104.38 14.43
C LEU A 233 -46.61 -105.13 13.82
N GLY A 234 -47.18 -104.63 12.71
CA GLY A 234 -48.23 -105.31 11.96
C GLY A 234 -47.78 -106.66 11.38
N ALA A 235 -46.59 -106.70 10.78
CA ALA A 235 -46.00 -107.92 10.24
C ALA A 235 -45.72 -108.97 11.34
N LEU A 236 -45.16 -108.54 12.47
CA LEU A 236 -44.95 -109.42 13.63
C LEU A 236 -46.27 -110.00 14.16
N ARG A 237 -47.34 -109.21 14.17
CA ARG A 237 -48.66 -109.67 14.61
C ARG A 237 -49.27 -110.71 13.67
N VAL A 238 -49.19 -110.50 12.35
CA VAL A 238 -49.67 -111.48 11.36
C VAL A 238 -48.85 -112.77 11.41
N PHE A 239 -47.54 -112.69 11.70
CA PHE A 239 -46.70 -113.88 11.82
C PHE A 239 -46.99 -114.71 13.09
N TRP A 240 -47.49 -114.08 14.15
CA TRP A 240 -47.79 -114.73 15.44
C TRP A 240 -49.23 -115.23 15.58
N THR A 241 -50.13 -114.91 14.65
CA THR A 241 -51.53 -115.38 14.61
C THR A 241 -51.72 -116.44 13.54
#